data_AF-A0A6H9WZY4-F1
#
_entry.id   AF-A0A6H9WZY4-F1
#
_cell.length_a   1.000
_cell.length_b   1.000
_cell.length_c   1.000
_cell.angle_alpha   90.00
_cell.angle_beta   90.00
_cell.angle_gamma   90.00
#
_symmetry.space_group_name_H-M   'P 1'
#
loop_
_entity.id
_entity.type
_entity.pdbx_description
1 polymer ?
#
loop_
_entity_poly.entity_id
_entity_poly.type
_entity_poly.pdbx_seq_one_letter_code
_entity_poly.pdbx_strand_id
1 'polypeptide(L)'
;MTVTTSPLRSLTAIARRKPEVDAVRDAAAAVVPAQPHSVDDHADDPVHLLTDAVALLGIASAAHIEAIDQVIARRRSYWQGNAEVTADDPQIQAIIGELDTVVAETRSLVGAALDSQNDLDIRRAWLSAAETATFVSTRFFDELGASATQRGKNLEWYWQAAQELGSASTLSRVRTDLGRLLVQESRARA
;
A
#
# COMPACT_ATOMS: atom_id res chain seq x y z
N MET A 1 7.76 2.35 37.82
CA MET A 1 7.57 1.20 36.91
C MET A 1 8.25 1.53 35.59
N THR A 2 9.49 1.09 35.42
CA THR A 2 10.29 1.29 34.21
C THR A 2 10.00 0.12 33.27
N VAL A 3 9.27 0.37 32.19
CA VAL A 3 9.09 -0.59 31.10
C VAL A 3 10.37 -0.55 30.26
N THR A 4 11.33 -1.42 30.59
CA THR A 4 12.49 -1.69 29.75
C THR A 4 12.06 -2.59 28.59
N THR A 5 11.53 -2.00 27.53
CA THR A 5 11.29 -2.72 26.26
C THR A 5 12.65 -2.97 25.62
N SER A 6 13.14 -4.20 25.70
CA SER A 6 14.47 -4.58 25.20
C SER A 6 14.57 -4.39 23.67
N PRO A 7 15.59 -3.67 23.15
CA PRO A 7 15.78 -3.43 21.72
C PRO A 7 16.00 -4.72 20.90
N LEU A 8 16.34 -5.83 21.55
CA LEU A 8 16.55 -7.12 20.88
C LEU A 8 15.24 -7.81 20.46
N ARG A 9 14.11 -7.57 21.16
CA ARG A 9 12.80 -8.10 20.73
C ARG A 9 12.31 -7.45 19.42
N SER A 10 12.65 -6.19 19.20
CA SER A 10 12.28 -5.45 17.99
C SER A 10 13.05 -5.95 16.77
N LEU A 11 14.35 -6.25 16.89
CA LEU A 11 15.17 -6.73 15.77
C LEU A 11 14.79 -8.14 15.30
N THR A 12 14.40 -9.04 16.21
CA THR A 12 13.91 -10.38 15.83
C THR A 12 12.54 -10.32 15.16
N ALA A 13 11.67 -9.37 15.54
CA ALA A 13 10.39 -9.15 14.88
C ALA A 13 10.57 -8.53 13.47
N ILE A 14 11.51 -7.60 13.32
CA ILE A 14 11.86 -6.98 12.02
C ILE A 14 12.45 -8.03 11.06
N ALA A 15 13.39 -8.86 11.52
CA ALA A 15 13.98 -9.92 10.71
C ALA A 15 12.96 -10.99 10.25
N ARG A 16 11.85 -11.18 10.98
CA ARG A 16 10.73 -12.04 10.57
C ARG A 16 9.81 -11.38 9.55
N ARG A 17 9.68 -10.05 9.55
CA ARG A 17 8.85 -9.31 8.58
C ARG A 17 9.45 -9.26 7.19
N LYS A 18 10.78 -9.17 7.09
CA LYS A 18 11.45 -9.11 5.78
C LYS A 18 11.08 -10.28 4.82
N PRO A 19 11.12 -11.56 5.24
CA PRO A 19 10.68 -12.64 4.37
C PRO A 19 9.17 -12.59 4.05
N GLU A 20 8.33 -12.00 4.91
CA GLU A 20 6.91 -11.78 4.60
C GLU A 20 6.73 -10.68 3.54
N VAL A 21 7.51 -9.60 3.64
CA VAL A 21 7.55 -8.53 2.64
C VAL A 21 8.05 -9.05 1.29
N ASP A 22 9.11 -9.86 1.29
CA ASP A 22 9.64 -10.50 0.09
C ASP A 22 8.60 -11.47 -0.52
N ALA A 23 7.89 -12.25 0.30
CA ALA A 23 6.81 -13.12 -0.16
C ALA A 23 5.61 -12.35 -0.75
N VAL A 24 5.21 -11.24 -0.14
CA VAL A 24 4.16 -10.36 -0.68
C VAL A 24 4.60 -9.75 -2.01
N ARG A 25 5.85 -9.33 -2.10
CA ARG A 25 6.44 -8.84 -3.35
C ARG A 25 6.44 -9.91 -4.44
N ASP A 26 6.84 -11.14 -4.12
CA ASP A 26 6.85 -12.26 -5.07
C ASP A 26 5.42 -12.64 -5.49
N ALA A 27 4.48 -12.66 -4.56
CA ALA A 27 3.07 -12.91 -4.85
C ALA A 27 2.45 -11.80 -5.73
N ALA A 28 2.72 -10.54 -5.41
CA ALA A 28 2.26 -9.41 -6.22
C ALA A 28 2.90 -9.41 -7.61
N ALA A 29 4.19 -9.77 -7.73
CA ALA A 29 4.85 -9.93 -9.02
C ALA A 29 4.24 -11.05 -9.88
N ALA A 30 3.58 -12.03 -9.28
CA ALA A 30 2.81 -13.06 -10.00
C ALA A 30 1.43 -12.57 -10.45
N VAL A 31 0.86 -11.55 -9.78
CA VAL A 31 -0.42 -10.91 -10.16
C VAL A 31 -0.22 -9.84 -11.23
N VAL A 32 0.88 -9.08 -11.15
CA VAL A 32 1.24 -8.09 -12.18
C VAL A 32 1.45 -8.83 -13.52
N PRO A 33 0.61 -8.60 -14.54
CA PRO A 33 0.69 -9.37 -15.76
C PRO A 33 1.95 -9.03 -16.57
N ALA A 34 2.48 -10.02 -17.29
CA ALA A 34 3.68 -9.86 -18.12
C ALA A 34 3.46 -9.02 -19.40
N GLN A 35 2.23 -8.53 -19.65
CA GLN A 35 1.85 -7.77 -20.84
C GLN A 35 0.84 -6.65 -20.49
N PRO A 36 1.10 -5.38 -20.86
CA PRO A 36 0.32 -4.22 -20.42
C PRO A 36 -1.12 -4.14 -20.98
N HIS A 37 -1.44 -4.88 -22.06
CA HIS A 37 -2.77 -4.87 -22.68
C HIS A 37 -3.79 -5.82 -22.01
N SER A 38 -3.36 -6.62 -21.02
CA SER A 38 -4.25 -7.55 -20.30
C SER A 38 -4.93 -6.92 -19.08
N VAL A 39 -4.31 -5.90 -18.46
CA VAL A 39 -4.86 -5.16 -17.31
C VAL A 39 -6.16 -4.43 -17.66
N ASP A 40 -6.32 -4.05 -18.94
CA ASP A 40 -7.49 -3.29 -19.37
C ASP A 40 -8.81 -4.08 -19.30
N ASP A 41 -8.75 -5.41 -19.44
CA ASP A 41 -9.91 -6.30 -19.35
C ASP A 41 -10.31 -6.61 -17.90
N HIS A 42 -9.40 -6.41 -16.93
CA HIS A 42 -9.67 -6.71 -15.52
C HIS A 42 -10.76 -5.82 -14.93
N ALA A 43 -10.94 -4.60 -15.45
CA ALA A 43 -11.94 -3.64 -14.95
C ALA A 43 -13.39 -4.15 -15.05
N ASP A 44 -13.64 -5.08 -15.97
CA ASP A 44 -14.97 -5.61 -16.26
C ASP A 44 -15.25 -6.92 -15.49
N ASP A 45 -14.22 -7.57 -14.94
CA ASP A 45 -14.35 -8.82 -14.17
C ASP A 45 -14.16 -8.58 -12.66
N PRO A 46 -15.23 -8.72 -11.84
CA PRO A 46 -15.14 -8.50 -10.40
C PRO A 46 -14.17 -9.46 -9.69
N VAL A 47 -13.92 -10.66 -10.21
CA VAL A 47 -12.97 -11.60 -9.60
C VAL A 47 -11.53 -11.13 -9.81
N HIS A 48 -11.22 -10.65 -11.01
CA HIS A 48 -9.90 -10.06 -11.31
C HIS A 48 -9.70 -8.77 -10.52
N LEU A 49 -10.71 -7.88 -10.47
CA LEU A 49 -10.65 -6.68 -9.61
C LEU A 49 -10.43 -7.02 -8.13
N LEU A 50 -11.10 -8.03 -7.59
CA LEU A 50 -10.88 -8.40 -6.20
C LEU A 50 -9.46 -8.94 -5.96
N THR A 51 -8.94 -9.72 -6.91
CA THR A 51 -7.56 -10.23 -6.86
C THR A 51 -6.54 -9.08 -6.90
N ASP A 52 -6.74 -8.13 -7.81
CA ASP A 52 -5.89 -6.95 -7.94
C ASP A 52 -5.97 -6.06 -6.70
N ALA A 53 -7.16 -5.91 -6.09
CA ALA A 53 -7.33 -5.13 -4.85
C ALA A 53 -6.53 -5.75 -3.69
N VAL A 54 -6.53 -7.07 -3.57
CA VAL A 54 -5.71 -7.79 -2.59
C VAL A 54 -4.22 -7.61 -2.86
N ALA A 55 -3.80 -7.70 -4.13
CA ALA A 55 -2.40 -7.49 -4.52
C ALA A 55 -1.92 -6.06 -4.23
N LEU A 56 -2.72 -5.05 -4.59
CA LEU A 56 -2.47 -3.63 -4.32
C LEU A 56 -2.37 -3.35 -2.81
N LEU A 57 -3.26 -3.92 -1.99
CA LEU A 57 -3.16 -3.83 -0.53
C LEU A 57 -1.88 -4.48 0.01
N GLY A 58 -1.47 -5.61 -0.58
CA GLY A 58 -0.20 -6.26 -0.28
C GLY A 58 0.98 -5.33 -0.57
N ILE A 59 1.03 -4.74 -1.77
CA ILE A 59 2.05 -3.76 -2.18
C ILE A 59 2.11 -2.58 -1.20
N ALA A 60 0.96 -1.98 -0.86
CA ALA A 60 0.90 -0.87 0.08
C ALA A 60 1.40 -1.26 1.49
N SER A 61 1.00 -2.44 1.97
CA SER A 61 1.43 -2.95 3.28
C SER A 61 2.94 -3.21 3.32
N ALA A 62 3.47 -3.82 2.26
CA ALA A 62 4.90 -4.09 2.12
C ALA A 62 5.72 -2.80 2.04
N ALA A 63 5.28 -1.83 1.25
CA ALA A 63 5.91 -0.52 1.16
C ALA A 63 5.91 0.21 2.51
N HIS A 64 4.81 0.15 3.27
CA HIS A 64 4.72 0.73 4.61
C HIS A 64 5.69 0.07 5.61
N ILE A 65 5.77 -1.26 5.64
CA ILE A 65 6.70 -2.00 6.50
C ILE A 65 8.15 -1.65 6.15
N GLU A 66 8.48 -1.64 4.86
CA GLU A 66 9.84 -1.30 4.41
C GLU A 66 10.18 0.16 4.77
N ALA A 67 9.23 1.09 4.68
CA ALA A 67 9.42 2.47 5.14
C ALA A 67 9.79 2.53 6.64
N ILE A 68 9.09 1.78 7.49
CA ILE A 68 9.41 1.67 8.92
C ILE A 68 10.82 1.12 9.13
N ASP A 69 11.18 0.05 8.44
CA ASP A 69 12.50 -0.58 8.57
C ASP A 69 13.62 0.40 8.19
N GLN A 70 13.40 1.21 7.14
CA GLN A 70 14.35 2.24 6.74
C GLN A 70 14.45 3.39 7.75
N VAL A 71 13.35 3.79 8.38
CA VAL A 71 13.36 4.79 9.47
C VAL A 71 14.14 4.28 10.68
N ILE A 72 13.92 3.02 11.08
CA ILE A 72 14.61 2.39 12.22
C ILE A 72 16.11 2.20 11.94
N ALA A 73 16.47 1.80 10.71
CA ALA A 73 17.87 1.57 10.34
C ALA A 73 18.71 2.86 10.33
N ARG A 74 18.08 4.04 10.22
CA ARG A 74 18.78 5.33 10.14
C ARG A 74 19.25 5.81 11.50
N ARG A 75 20.58 5.77 11.66
CA ARG A 75 21.30 6.20 12.87
C ARG A 75 21.71 7.67 12.88
N ARG A 76 21.45 8.41 11.79
CA ARG A 76 21.86 9.81 11.63
C ARG A 76 20.68 10.62 11.11
N SER A 77 20.31 11.67 11.84
CA SER A 77 19.36 12.66 11.36
C SER A 77 20.00 13.65 10.38
N TYR A 78 19.14 14.27 9.57
CA TYR A 78 19.54 15.44 8.81
C TYR A 78 19.91 16.58 9.77
N TRP A 79 20.83 17.45 9.37
CA TRP A 79 21.35 18.50 10.25
C TRP A 79 20.30 19.53 10.68
N GLN A 80 19.16 19.58 9.99
CA GLN A 80 17.97 20.39 10.32
C GLN A 80 16.81 19.54 10.90
N GLY A 81 17.05 18.26 11.19
CA GLY A 81 16.03 17.35 11.72
C GLY A 81 15.60 17.72 13.14
N ASN A 82 14.44 17.24 13.56
CA ASN A 82 13.85 17.57 14.87
C ASN A 82 14.32 16.62 15.99
N ALA A 83 15.19 15.67 15.69
CA ALA A 83 15.72 14.69 16.64
C ALA A 83 17.14 14.23 16.25
N GLU A 84 17.88 13.63 17.18
CA GLU A 84 19.24 13.10 16.94
C GLU A 84 19.24 11.89 15.98
N VAL A 85 18.16 11.09 16.02
CA VAL A 85 17.95 9.94 15.15
C VAL A 85 16.58 10.03 14.47
N THR A 86 16.47 9.49 13.25
CA THR A 86 15.27 9.62 12.41
C THR A 86 14.04 8.98 13.06
N ALA A 87 14.22 7.88 13.79
CA ALA A 87 13.12 7.18 14.46
C ALA A 87 12.45 8.01 15.57
N ASP A 88 13.16 9.01 16.12
CA ASP A 88 12.66 9.89 17.17
C ASP A 88 12.13 11.23 16.62
N ASP A 89 12.18 11.44 15.29
CA ASP A 89 11.67 12.67 14.68
C ASP A 89 10.12 12.66 14.64
N PRO A 90 9.44 13.59 15.33
CA PRO A 90 7.98 13.61 15.40
C PRO A 90 7.30 13.81 14.04
N GLN A 91 7.97 14.47 13.08
CA GLN A 91 7.41 14.62 11.73
C GLN A 91 7.39 13.27 11.02
N ILE A 92 8.51 12.54 11.06
CA ILE A 92 8.60 11.20 10.49
C ILE A 92 7.58 10.26 11.15
N GLN A 93 7.42 10.32 12.48
CA GLN A 93 6.42 9.52 13.20
C GLN A 93 4.99 9.85 12.75
N ALA A 94 4.67 11.13 12.52
CA ALA A 94 3.38 11.54 12.01
C ALA A 94 3.10 10.97 10.61
N ILE A 95 4.09 10.99 9.71
CA ILE A 95 3.93 10.36 8.39
C ILE A 95 3.77 8.84 8.51
N ILE A 96 4.57 8.16 9.34
CA ILE A 96 4.38 6.72 9.55
C ILE A 96 2.96 6.40 10.07
N GLY A 97 2.41 7.22 10.97
CA GLY A 97 1.03 7.09 11.42
C GLY A 97 -0.01 7.35 10.33
N GLU A 98 0.22 8.33 9.46
CA GLU A 98 -0.62 8.59 8.27
C GLU A 98 -0.65 7.36 7.35
N LEU A 99 0.52 6.80 7.03
CA LEU A 99 0.62 5.61 6.17
C LEU A 99 -0.07 4.39 6.78
N ASP A 100 0.11 4.14 8.08
CA ASP A 100 -0.53 3.01 8.77
C ASP A 100 -2.05 3.13 8.75
N THR A 101 -2.57 4.34 9.01
CA THR A 101 -4.02 4.60 9.04
C THR A 101 -4.65 4.32 7.69
N VAL A 102 -4.09 4.86 6.61
CA VAL A 102 -4.64 4.68 5.25
C VAL A 102 -4.58 3.19 4.85
N VAL A 103 -3.48 2.49 5.14
CA VAL A 103 -3.37 1.04 4.87
C VAL A 103 -4.41 0.23 5.69
N ALA A 104 -4.65 0.60 6.95
CA ALA A 104 -5.63 -0.07 7.80
C ALA A 104 -7.09 0.17 7.33
N GLU A 105 -7.41 1.37 6.86
CA GLU A 105 -8.71 1.70 6.27
C GLU A 105 -8.95 0.88 5.00
N THR A 106 -7.99 0.86 4.07
CA THR A 106 -8.07 0.05 2.86
C THR A 106 -8.19 -1.43 3.17
N ARG A 107 -7.46 -1.95 4.16
CA ARG A 107 -7.57 -3.34 4.60
C ARG A 107 -9.00 -3.69 5.01
N SER A 108 -9.69 -2.77 5.68
CA SER A 108 -11.08 -2.97 6.09
C SER A 108 -12.03 -3.03 4.88
N LEU A 109 -11.81 -2.19 3.87
CA LEU A 109 -12.60 -2.22 2.62
C LEU A 109 -12.36 -3.50 1.82
N VAL A 110 -11.10 -3.93 1.68
CA VAL A 110 -10.77 -5.20 0.99
C VAL A 110 -11.36 -6.40 1.75
N GLY A 111 -11.30 -6.40 3.08
CA GLY A 111 -11.96 -7.42 3.91
C GLY A 111 -13.46 -7.47 3.68
N ALA A 112 -14.14 -6.32 3.69
CA ALA A 112 -15.57 -6.26 3.40
C ALA A 112 -15.93 -6.77 2.00
N ALA A 113 -15.11 -6.48 0.99
CA ALA A 113 -15.31 -6.98 -0.37
C ALA A 113 -15.07 -8.51 -0.50
N LEU A 114 -14.10 -9.06 0.23
CA LEU A 114 -13.86 -10.50 0.31
C LEU A 114 -15.04 -11.24 0.96
N ASP A 115 -15.63 -10.64 1.99
CA ASP A 115 -16.77 -11.20 2.72
C ASP A 115 -18.06 -11.13 1.90
N SER A 116 -18.33 -9.97 1.26
CA SER A 116 -19.58 -9.74 0.55
C SER A 116 -19.58 -10.24 -0.89
N GLN A 117 -18.42 -10.22 -1.55
CA GLN A 117 -18.22 -10.54 -2.98
C GLN A 117 -19.20 -9.84 -3.93
N ASN A 118 -19.75 -8.70 -3.51
CA ASN A 118 -20.64 -7.91 -4.35
C ASN A 118 -19.83 -6.87 -5.16
N ASP A 119 -20.34 -6.54 -6.35
CA ASP A 119 -19.64 -5.70 -7.31
C ASP A 119 -19.38 -4.28 -6.78
N LEU A 120 -20.27 -3.75 -5.93
CA LEU A 120 -20.12 -2.43 -5.32
C LEU A 120 -18.92 -2.36 -4.36
N ASP A 121 -18.82 -3.32 -3.45
CA ASP A 121 -17.76 -3.38 -2.46
C ASP A 121 -16.42 -3.73 -3.09
N ILE A 122 -16.41 -4.63 -4.08
CA ILE A 122 -15.20 -4.96 -4.86
C ILE A 122 -14.64 -3.70 -5.52
N ARG A 123 -15.47 -2.89 -6.17
CA ARG A 123 -15.01 -1.66 -6.85
C ARG A 123 -14.54 -0.59 -5.87
N ARG A 124 -15.19 -0.46 -4.71
CA ARG A 124 -14.74 0.44 -3.62
C ARG A 124 -13.39 0.00 -3.06
N ALA A 125 -13.24 -1.29 -2.78
CA ALA A 125 -12.01 -1.87 -2.28
C ALA A 125 -10.86 -1.69 -3.27
N TRP A 126 -11.09 -1.98 -4.55
CA TRP A 126 -10.07 -1.79 -5.58
C TRP A 126 -9.63 -0.33 -5.71
N LEU A 127 -10.57 0.63 -5.74
CA LEU A 127 -10.22 2.05 -5.83
C LEU A 127 -9.40 2.51 -4.63
N SER A 128 -9.83 2.15 -3.41
CA SER A 128 -9.07 2.46 -2.20
C SER A 128 -7.68 1.82 -2.21
N ALA A 129 -7.56 0.58 -2.68
CA ALA A 129 -6.29 -0.14 -2.74
C ALA A 129 -5.33 0.48 -3.76
N ALA A 130 -5.81 0.83 -4.95
CA ALA A 130 -5.01 1.48 -5.98
C ALA A 130 -4.49 2.85 -5.50
N GLU A 131 -5.37 3.68 -4.96
CA GLU A 131 -5.00 5.00 -4.44
C GLU A 131 -4.01 4.91 -3.28
N THR A 132 -4.22 3.95 -2.37
CA THR A 132 -3.35 3.72 -1.22
C THR A 132 -1.98 3.19 -1.61
N ALA A 133 -1.91 2.23 -2.54
CA ALA A 133 -0.64 1.70 -3.02
C ALA A 133 0.21 2.81 -3.66
N THR A 134 -0.38 3.64 -4.51
CA THR A 134 0.31 4.78 -5.12
C THR A 134 0.70 5.83 -4.07
N PHE A 135 -0.20 6.16 -3.15
CA PHE A 135 0.07 7.12 -2.07
C PHE A 135 1.24 6.68 -1.19
N VAL A 136 1.17 5.47 -0.62
CA VAL A 136 2.20 4.95 0.29
C VAL A 136 3.56 4.83 -0.41
N SER A 137 3.57 4.28 -1.62
CA SER A 137 4.81 4.11 -2.41
C SER A 137 5.42 5.43 -2.88
N THR A 138 4.63 6.50 -3.01
CA THR A 138 5.13 7.85 -3.32
C THR A 138 5.62 8.54 -2.05
N ARG A 139 4.78 8.56 -1.01
CA ARG A 139 4.99 9.34 0.21
C ARG A 139 6.26 8.93 0.96
N PHE A 140 6.63 7.65 0.93
CA PHE A 140 7.86 7.22 1.58
C PHE A 140 9.13 7.84 0.95
N PHE A 141 9.12 8.23 -0.34
CA PHE A 141 10.26 8.92 -0.97
C PHE A 141 10.44 10.34 -0.44
N ASP A 142 9.36 11.02 -0.05
CA ASP A 142 9.43 12.34 0.57
C ASP A 142 10.17 12.25 1.93
N GLU A 143 9.90 11.20 2.70
CA GLU A 143 10.48 10.99 4.05
C GLU A 143 11.90 10.45 4.01
N LEU A 144 12.16 9.54 3.07
CA LEU A 144 13.46 8.91 2.96
C LEU A 144 14.46 9.73 2.12
N GLY A 145 13.98 10.69 1.33
CA GLY A 145 14.80 11.56 0.51
C GLY A 145 15.78 10.78 -0.39
N ALA A 146 16.95 11.37 -0.66
CA ALA A 146 17.91 10.84 -1.63
C ALA A 146 18.45 9.42 -1.34
N SER A 147 18.32 8.89 -0.13
CA SER A 147 18.79 7.53 0.17
C SER A 147 17.74 6.44 -0.08
N ALA A 148 16.50 6.81 -0.42
CA ALA A 148 15.49 5.87 -0.92
C ALA A 148 15.72 5.48 -2.39
N THR A 149 16.41 6.31 -3.16
CA THR A 149 16.70 6.05 -4.59
C THR A 149 17.91 5.14 -4.80
N GLN A 150 18.50 4.62 -3.73
CA GLN A 150 19.61 3.67 -3.81
C GLN A 150 19.12 2.36 -4.45
N ARG A 151 19.69 2.00 -5.61
CA ARG A 151 19.32 0.79 -6.36
C ARG A 151 19.32 -0.49 -5.51
N GLY A 152 20.22 -0.59 -4.53
CA GLY A 152 20.31 -1.74 -3.64
C GLY A 152 19.08 -1.95 -2.74
N LYS A 153 18.20 -0.95 -2.60
CA LYS A 153 16.96 -1.06 -1.82
C LYS A 153 15.74 -1.38 -2.69
N ASN A 154 15.80 -1.08 -3.98
CA ASN A 154 14.77 -1.39 -4.97
C ASN A 154 13.34 -0.99 -4.57
N LEU A 155 13.20 0.16 -3.90
CA LEU A 155 11.92 0.64 -3.35
C LEU A 155 10.99 1.23 -4.44
N GLU A 156 11.57 1.63 -5.56
CA GLU A 156 10.88 2.02 -6.79
C GLU A 156 9.93 0.94 -7.30
N TRP A 157 10.23 -0.34 -7.02
CA TRP A 157 9.39 -1.47 -7.42
C TRP A 157 7.94 -1.33 -6.93
N TYR A 158 7.73 -0.89 -5.68
CA TYR A 158 6.38 -0.74 -5.12
C TYR A 158 5.55 0.26 -5.92
N TRP A 159 6.15 1.39 -6.30
CA TRP A 159 5.50 2.42 -7.10
C TRP A 159 5.20 1.92 -8.51
N GLN A 160 6.17 1.25 -9.16
CA GLN A 160 5.96 0.69 -10.50
C GLN A 160 4.84 -0.36 -10.52
N ALA A 161 4.83 -1.27 -9.54
CA ALA A 161 3.80 -2.29 -9.41
C ALA A 161 2.40 -1.68 -9.15
N ALA A 162 2.33 -0.63 -8.32
CA ALA A 162 1.08 0.08 -8.06
C ALA A 162 0.53 0.75 -9.33
N GLN A 163 1.40 1.37 -10.15
CA GLN A 163 0.99 2.06 -11.37
C GLN A 163 0.59 1.10 -12.50
N GLU A 164 1.20 -0.08 -12.56
CA GLU A 164 0.83 -1.11 -13.52
C GLU A 164 -0.56 -1.69 -13.21
N LEU A 165 -0.80 -2.10 -11.96
CA LEU A 165 -2.11 -2.64 -11.54
C LEU A 165 -3.19 -1.55 -11.47
N GLY A 166 -2.84 -0.37 -10.99
CA GLY A 166 -3.72 0.80 -10.82
C GLY A 166 -3.72 1.74 -12.02
N SER A 167 -3.66 1.20 -13.24
CA SER A 167 -3.52 2.00 -14.45
C SER A 167 -4.64 3.06 -14.60
N ALA A 168 -4.33 4.17 -15.28
CA ALA A 168 -5.27 5.28 -15.45
C ALA A 168 -6.56 4.90 -16.20
N SER A 169 -6.48 3.97 -17.15
CA SER A 169 -7.63 3.44 -17.89
C SER A 169 -8.54 2.63 -16.98
N THR A 170 -7.98 1.73 -16.16
CA THR A 170 -8.74 0.92 -15.20
C THR A 170 -9.37 1.80 -14.12
N LEU A 171 -8.65 2.78 -13.58
CA LEU A 171 -9.21 3.78 -12.65
C LEU A 171 -10.44 4.49 -13.23
N SER A 172 -10.36 4.93 -14.48
CA SER A 172 -11.47 5.63 -15.15
C SER A 172 -12.71 4.75 -15.29
N ARG A 173 -12.54 3.48 -15.72
CA ARG A 173 -13.63 2.52 -15.85
C ARG A 173 -14.26 2.18 -14.51
N VAL A 174 -13.45 1.79 -13.51
CA VAL A 174 -13.96 1.39 -12.18
C VAL A 174 -14.71 2.54 -11.50
N ARG A 175 -14.22 3.79 -11.60
CA ARG A 175 -14.96 4.97 -11.08
C ARG A 175 -16.30 5.18 -11.78
N THR A 176 -16.32 5.03 -13.11
CA THR A 176 -17.55 5.18 -13.90
C THR A 176 -18.59 4.14 -13.51
N ASP A 177 -18.18 2.88 -13.35
CA ASP A 177 -19.06 1.78 -12.98
C ASP A 177 -19.56 1.90 -11.53
N LEU A 178 -18.68 2.26 -10.59
CA LEU A 178 -19.07 2.54 -9.21
C LEU A 178 -20.15 3.64 -9.17
N GLY A 179 -19.95 4.74 -9.91
CA GLY A 179 -20.94 5.81 -10.01
C GLY A 179 -22.28 5.33 -10.58
N ARG A 180 -22.24 4.49 -11.63
CA ARG A 180 -23.42 3.89 -12.24
C ARG A 180 -24.21 3.02 -11.24
N LEU A 181 -23.51 2.13 -10.51
CA LEU A 181 -24.12 1.24 -9.52
C LEU A 181 -24.78 2.03 -8.37
N LEU A 182 -24.10 3.05 -7.84
CA LEU A 182 -24.64 3.89 -6.77
C LEU A 182 -25.93 4.62 -7.18
N VAL A 183 -25.99 5.12 -8.42
CA VAL A 183 -27.20 5.75 -8.96
C VAL A 183 -28.34 4.75 -9.11
N GLN A 184 -28.05 3.52 -9.56
CA GLN A 184 -29.04 2.46 -9.70
C GLN A 184 -29.62 2.04 -8.34
N GLU A 185 -28.78 1.80 -7.33
CA GLU A 185 -29.24 1.46 -5.99
C GLU A 185 -30.08 2.56 -5.34
N SER A 186 -29.71 3.83 -5.58
CA SER A 186 -30.43 4.97 -5.03
C SER A 186 -31.84 5.08 -5.62
N ARG A 187 -31.98 4.78 -6.92
CA ARG A 187 -33.29 4.73 -7.60
C ARG A 187 -34.14 3.55 -7.12
N ALA A 188 -33.55 2.41 -6.82
CA ALA A 188 -34.28 1.24 -6.32
C ALA A 188 -34.81 1.42 -4.88
N ARG A 189 -34.22 2.33 -4.11
CA ARG A 189 -34.62 2.67 -2.74
C ARG A 189 -35.67 3.78 -2.64
N ALA A 190 -35.94 4.50 -3.73
CA ALA A 190 -36.90 5.61 -3.81
C ALA A 190 -38.27 5.12 -4.27
#